data_AF-A0A6A3CT36-F1
#
_entry.id   AF-A0A6A3CT36-F1
#
_cell.length_a   1.000
_cell.length_b   1.000
_cell.length_c   1.000
_cell.angle_alpha   90.00
_cell.angle_beta   90.00
_cell.angle_gamma   90.00
#
_symmetry.space_group_name_H-M   'P 1'
#
loop_
_entity.id
_entity.type
_entity.pdbx_description
1 polymer ?
#
loop_
_entity_poly.entity_id
_entity_poly.type
_entity_poly.pdbx_seq_one_letter_code
_entity_poly.pdbx_strand_id
1 'polypeptide(L)'
;MQAVPSGASTGIYEALELRDGDNSVYGGKGVLSAVKNINEILGPKLIGIDVNQIGTVTESIQAALDSKAAGWGVMVSHRSGETEDNFIADLSVGLASGQIKTGAPCRSERLAKYTTAKWVYSGICKKPNFRGVCIQTPQ
;
A
#
# COMPACT_ATOMS: atom_id res chain seq x y z
N MET A 1 30.82 9.05 6.99
CA MET A 1 29.58 8.48 7.58
C MET A 1 28.49 9.52 7.42
N GLN A 2 27.50 9.28 6.56
CA GLN A 2 26.37 10.18 6.36
C GLN A 2 25.38 9.97 7.50
N ALA A 3 25.21 11.00 8.35
CA ALA A 3 24.07 11.07 9.24
C ALA A 3 22.82 11.30 8.38
N VAL A 4 21.92 10.33 8.36
CA VAL A 4 20.59 10.50 7.76
C VAL A 4 19.82 11.45 8.68
N PRO A 5 19.43 12.65 8.24
CA PRO A 5 18.71 13.58 9.12
C PRO A 5 17.32 12.99 9.39
N SER A 6 17.06 12.53 10.61
CA SER A 6 15.70 12.18 11.03
C SER A 6 14.92 13.48 11.16
N GLY A 7 14.12 13.80 10.14
CA GLY A 7 13.09 14.83 10.28
C GLY A 7 12.10 14.35 11.33
N ALA A 8 12.16 14.93 12.53
CA ALA A 8 11.09 14.82 13.50
C ALA A 8 9.89 15.53 12.90
N SER A 9 8.89 14.74 12.53
CA SER A 9 7.63 15.24 11.99
C SER A 9 6.88 15.95 13.14
N THR A 10 6.12 17.00 12.83
CA THR A 10 5.42 17.87 13.81
C THR A 10 3.91 17.97 13.50
N GLY A 11 3.37 16.96 12.83
CA GLY A 11 1.99 16.95 12.37
C GLY A 11 1.02 16.46 13.43
N ILE A 12 -0.13 17.12 13.56
CA ILE A 12 -1.25 16.74 14.45
C ILE A 12 -1.90 15.37 14.12
N TYR A 13 -1.42 14.66 13.09
CA TYR A 13 -1.85 13.31 12.70
C TYR A 13 -0.70 12.30 12.69
N GLU A 14 0.35 12.54 13.46
CA GLU A 14 1.48 11.61 13.52
C GLU A 14 1.16 10.32 14.26
N ALA A 15 1.87 9.25 13.88
CA ALA A 15 1.86 8.00 14.61
C ALA A 15 2.42 8.25 16.02
N LEU A 16 1.53 8.27 17.01
CA LEU A 16 1.93 8.35 18.42
C LEU A 16 2.80 7.13 18.75
N GLU A 17 4.04 7.37 19.19
CA GLU A 17 4.94 6.29 19.61
C GLU A 17 4.39 5.61 20.86
N LEU A 18 3.84 4.40 20.70
CA LEU A 18 3.44 3.54 21.81
C LEU A 18 4.69 2.99 22.50
N ARG A 19 5.11 3.64 23.59
CA ARG A 19 6.24 3.21 24.43
C ARG A 19 5.75 2.36 25.59
N ASP A 20 6.45 1.28 25.89
CA ASP A 20 6.05 0.29 26.91
C ASP A 20 6.29 0.78 28.34
N GLY A 21 7.06 1.86 28.55
CA GLY A 21 7.35 2.43 29.87
C GLY A 21 8.19 1.55 30.81
N ASP A 22 8.62 0.37 30.35
CA ASP A 22 9.41 -0.57 31.13
C ASP A 22 10.90 -0.19 31.13
N ASN A 23 11.38 0.33 32.26
CA ASN A 23 12.77 0.74 32.45
C ASN A 23 13.79 -0.41 32.35
N SER A 24 13.35 -1.66 32.47
CA SER A 24 14.22 -2.84 32.32
C SER A 24 14.51 -3.16 30.85
N VAL A 25 13.69 -2.67 29.92
CA VAL A 25 13.79 -2.92 28.47
C VAL A 25 14.19 -1.63 27.75
N TYR A 26 15.42 -1.60 27.23
CA TYR A 26 16.00 -0.44 26.54
C TYR A 26 15.84 0.89 27.31
N GLY A 27 15.85 0.85 28.65
CA GLY A 27 15.74 2.04 29.51
C GLY A 27 14.41 2.79 29.38
N GLY A 28 13.28 2.07 29.28
CA GLY A 28 11.94 2.68 29.21
C GLY A 28 11.50 3.05 27.79
N LYS A 29 12.33 2.74 26.78
CA LYS A 29 12.08 3.03 25.36
C LYS A 29 11.63 1.81 24.56
N GLY A 30 11.23 0.73 25.22
CA GLY A 30 10.63 -0.44 24.56
C GLY A 30 9.41 -0.05 23.73
N VAL A 31 9.29 -0.66 22.54
CA VAL A 31 8.13 -0.55 21.63
C VAL A 31 7.55 -1.93 21.31
N LEU A 32 7.76 -2.90 22.20
CA LEU A 32 7.35 -4.29 22.08
C LEU A 32 5.83 -4.42 21.94
N SER A 33 5.04 -3.58 22.61
CA SER A 33 3.58 -3.57 22.45
C SER A 33 3.18 -3.13 21.04
N ALA A 34 3.90 -2.16 20.46
CA ALA A 34 3.67 -1.73 19.09
C ALA A 34 4.02 -2.85 18.11
N VAL A 35 5.17 -3.50 18.30
CA VAL A 35 5.60 -4.66 17.50
C VAL A 35 4.62 -5.82 17.61
N LYS A 36 4.08 -6.08 18.79
CA LYS A 36 3.06 -7.10 19.03
C LYS A 36 1.77 -6.79 18.26
N ASN A 37 1.27 -5.56 18.36
CA ASN A 37 0.09 -5.14 17.59
C ASN A 37 0.33 -5.22 16.08
N ILE A 38 1.54 -4.88 15.62
CA ILE A 38 1.90 -5.05 14.21
C ILE A 38 1.83 -6.53 13.83
N ASN A 39 2.46 -7.43 14.59
CA ASN A 39 2.54 -8.85 14.23
C ASN A 39 1.21 -9.59 14.38
N GLU A 40 0.42 -9.28 15.41
CA GLU A 40 -0.80 -10.02 15.74
C GLU A 40 -2.06 -9.42 15.13
N ILE A 41 -2.09 -8.10 14.91
CA ILE A 41 -3.31 -7.40 14.46
C ILE A 41 -3.16 -6.93 13.01
N LEU A 42 -2.06 -6.24 12.68
CA LEU A 42 -1.89 -5.63 11.35
C LEU A 42 -1.31 -6.60 10.32
N GLY A 43 -0.34 -7.42 10.71
CA GLY A 43 0.34 -8.41 9.87
C GLY A 43 -0.65 -9.35 9.19
N PRO A 44 -1.51 -10.07 9.93
CA PRO A 44 -2.54 -10.92 9.34
C PRO A 44 -3.70 -10.15 8.70
N LYS A 45 -3.67 -8.81 8.65
CA LYS A 45 -4.70 -8.02 7.93
C LYS A 45 -4.18 -7.38 6.65
N LEU A 46 -2.88 -7.45 6.40
CA LEU A 46 -2.21 -6.76 5.29
C LEU A 46 -1.46 -7.78 4.43
N ILE A 47 -2.07 -8.19 3.32
CA ILE A 47 -1.36 -8.89 2.24
C ILE A 47 -1.04 -7.89 1.14
N GLY A 48 0.26 -7.61 0.99
CA GLY A 48 0.80 -6.90 -0.18
C GLY A 48 1.01 -7.89 -1.32
N ILE A 49 0.47 -7.58 -2.49
CA ILE A 49 0.67 -8.39 -3.70
C ILE A 49 1.67 -7.69 -4.60
N ASP A 50 2.78 -8.37 -4.81
CA ASP A 50 3.76 -8.07 -5.85
C ASP A 50 3.79 -9.26 -6.80
N VAL A 51 3.38 -9.00 -8.04
CA VAL A 51 3.24 -10.02 -9.09
C VAL A 51 4.57 -10.69 -9.39
N ASN A 52 5.67 -9.95 -9.25
CA ASN A 52 7.01 -10.45 -9.52
C ASN A 52 7.58 -11.29 -8.36
N GLN A 53 6.92 -11.32 -7.19
CA GLN A 53 7.33 -12.18 -6.06
C GLN A 53 6.70 -13.57 -6.10
N ILE A 54 5.47 -13.69 -6.59
CA ILE A 54 4.76 -14.97 -6.64
C ILE A 54 4.98 -15.71 -7.97
N GLY A 55 5.44 -15.01 -9.02
CA GLY A 55 5.96 -15.60 -10.25
C GLY A 55 4.99 -15.50 -11.43
N THR A 56 3.68 -15.73 -11.23
CA THR A 56 2.68 -15.59 -12.29
C THR A 56 1.50 -14.69 -11.93
N VAL A 57 0.85 -14.15 -12.96
CA VAL A 57 -0.37 -13.34 -12.84
C VAL A 57 -1.52 -14.17 -12.23
N THR A 58 -1.65 -15.44 -12.62
CA THR A 58 -2.71 -16.32 -12.13
C THR A 58 -2.59 -16.56 -10.63
N GLU A 59 -1.38 -16.85 -10.13
CA GLU A 59 -1.13 -17.05 -8.70
C GLU A 59 -1.33 -15.75 -7.91
N SER A 60 -0.95 -14.61 -8.49
CA SER A 60 -1.20 -13.29 -7.90
C SER A 60 -2.70 -13.03 -7.73
N ILE A 61 -3.50 -13.37 -8.73
CA ILE A 61 -4.96 -13.23 -8.68
C ILE A 61 -5.54 -14.19 -7.65
N GLN A 62 -5.10 -15.45 -7.63
CA GLN A 62 -5.60 -16.43 -6.67
C GLN A 62 -5.29 -15.99 -5.23
N ALA A 63 -4.07 -15.55 -4.96
CA ALA A 63 -3.70 -15.00 -3.65
C ALA A 63 -4.54 -13.77 -3.26
N ALA A 64 -4.87 -12.90 -4.23
CA ALA A 64 -5.77 -11.77 -4.01
C ALA A 64 -7.19 -12.22 -3.66
N LEU A 65 -7.71 -13.23 -4.36
CA LEU A 65 -9.04 -13.77 -4.14
C LEU A 65 -9.14 -14.49 -2.79
N ASP A 66 -8.13 -15.29 -2.43
CA ASP A 66 -8.06 -15.98 -1.15
C ASP A 66 -8.00 -14.98 0.01
N SER A 67 -7.19 -13.93 -0.14
CA SER A 67 -7.11 -12.83 0.84
C SER A 67 -8.46 -12.14 0.99
N LYS A 68 -9.14 -11.83 -0.12
CA LYS A 68 -10.47 -11.22 -0.10
C LYS A 68 -11.53 -12.14 0.51
N ALA A 69 -11.47 -13.44 0.24
CA ALA A 69 -12.36 -14.43 0.82
C ALA A 69 -12.16 -14.54 2.34
N ALA A 70 -10.94 -14.36 2.83
CA ALA A 70 -10.62 -14.27 4.25
C ALA A 70 -11.03 -12.91 4.88
N GLY A 71 -11.57 -11.97 4.10
CA GLY A 71 -11.95 -10.63 4.55
C GLY A 71 -10.77 -9.65 4.66
N TRP A 72 -9.63 -9.96 4.03
CA TRP A 72 -8.43 -9.15 4.13
C TRP A 72 -8.36 -8.13 2.99
N GLY A 73 -7.80 -6.96 3.30
CA GLY A 73 -7.48 -5.96 2.30
C GLY A 73 -6.28 -6.41 1.46
N VAL A 74 -6.38 -6.21 0.15
CA VAL A 74 -5.29 -6.47 -0.79
C VAL A 74 -4.73 -5.13 -1.23
N MET A 75 -3.42 -4.94 -1.15
CA MET A 75 -2.73 -3.78 -1.70
C MET A 75 -1.78 -4.22 -2.80
N VAL A 76 -1.90 -3.64 -3.99
CA VAL A 76 -0.93 -3.87 -5.07
C VAL A 76 0.26 -2.93 -4.86
N SER A 77 1.48 -3.45 -4.95
CA SER A 77 2.70 -2.68 -4.68
C SER A 77 3.70 -2.74 -5.83
N HIS A 78 4.35 -1.60 -6.07
CA HIS A 78 5.50 -1.49 -6.97
C HIS A 78 6.77 -2.10 -6.38
N ARG A 79 7.84 -2.14 -7.19
CA ARG A 79 9.20 -2.45 -6.71
C ARG A 79 10.18 -1.30 -6.75
N SER A 80 11.28 -1.44 -6.02
CA SER A 80 12.34 -0.43 -5.95
C SER A 80 12.97 -0.18 -7.31
N GLY A 81 13.21 -1.24 -8.09
CA GLY A 81 13.53 -1.18 -9.52
C GLY A 81 12.28 -1.40 -10.35
N GLU A 82 11.79 -0.36 -11.00
CA GLU A 82 10.56 -0.39 -11.79
C GLU A 82 10.79 0.18 -13.18
N THR A 83 9.93 -0.24 -14.10
CA THR A 83 9.96 0.19 -15.50
C THR A 83 8.77 1.11 -15.77
N GLU A 84 8.65 1.63 -17.00
CA GLU A 84 7.47 2.39 -17.41
C GLU A 84 6.24 1.51 -17.69
N ASP A 85 6.36 0.20 -17.44
CA ASP A 85 5.23 -0.71 -17.48
C ASP A 85 4.15 -0.29 -16.46
N ASN A 86 2.90 -0.33 -16.91
CA ASN A 86 1.75 0.13 -16.14
C ASN A 86 0.82 -1.01 -15.73
N PHE A 87 1.23 -2.27 -15.90
CA PHE A 87 0.43 -3.46 -15.63
C PHE A 87 -0.16 -3.48 -14.22
N ILE A 88 0.64 -3.09 -13.21
CA ILE A 88 0.18 -3.10 -11.81
C ILE A 88 -0.94 -2.09 -11.55
N ALA A 89 -1.05 -1.03 -12.36
CA ALA A 89 -2.15 -0.08 -12.27
C ALA A 89 -3.46 -0.73 -12.73
N ASP A 90 -3.47 -1.35 -13.90
CA ASP A 90 -4.63 -2.10 -14.40
C ASP A 90 -4.99 -3.27 -13.50
N LEU A 91 -3.98 -3.99 -12.99
CA LEU A 91 -4.18 -5.08 -12.04
C LEU A 91 -4.85 -4.61 -10.75
N SER A 92 -4.44 -3.47 -10.20
CA SER A 92 -5.04 -2.93 -8.97
C SER A 92 -6.53 -2.61 -9.14
N VAL A 93 -6.91 -2.13 -10.33
CA VAL A 93 -8.30 -1.84 -10.67
C VAL A 93 -9.07 -3.12 -10.95
N GLY A 94 -8.51 -4.05 -11.73
CA GLY A 94 -9.12 -5.33 -12.06
C GLY A 94 -9.34 -6.21 -10.82
N LEU A 95 -8.39 -6.20 -9.89
CA LEU A 95 -8.54 -6.85 -8.60
C LEU A 95 -9.48 -6.10 -7.66
N ALA A 96 -9.88 -4.86 -7.95
CA ALA A 96 -10.58 -3.97 -7.03
C ALA A 96 -9.89 -3.95 -5.65
N SER A 97 -8.57 -3.76 -5.64
CA SER A 97 -7.75 -3.75 -4.42
C SER A 97 -8.07 -2.54 -3.53
N GLY A 98 -8.54 -1.45 -4.13
CA GLY A 98 -8.84 -0.17 -3.46
C GLY A 98 -7.61 0.60 -3.00
N GLN A 99 -6.44 -0.04 -2.99
CA GLN A 99 -5.17 0.56 -2.59
C GLN A 99 -4.04 0.09 -3.52
N ILE A 100 -3.21 1.06 -3.94
CA ILE A 100 -1.98 0.82 -4.72
C ILE A 100 -0.85 1.65 -4.14
N LYS A 101 0.30 1.02 -3.88
CA LYS A 101 1.54 1.71 -3.48
C LYS A 101 2.50 1.74 -4.66
N THR A 102 2.57 2.89 -5.33
CA THR A 102 3.43 3.06 -6.51
C THR A 102 4.47 4.19 -6.39
N GLY A 103 4.89 4.50 -5.17
CA GLY A 103 6.02 5.40 -4.89
C GLY A 103 5.62 6.86 -4.75
N ALA A 104 6.61 7.74 -4.63
CA ALA A 104 6.35 9.17 -4.66
C ALA A 104 5.88 9.59 -6.07
N PRO A 105 5.14 10.71 -6.21
CA PRO A 105 4.72 11.26 -7.50
C PRO A 105 5.90 11.95 -8.21
N CYS A 106 7.02 11.24 -8.33
CA CYS A 106 8.23 11.68 -8.99
C CYS A 106 8.86 10.49 -9.73
N ARG A 107 9.61 10.81 -10.80
CA ARG A 107 10.20 9.85 -11.75
C ARG A 107 9.17 9.15 -12.66
N SER A 108 9.52 8.96 -13.93
CA SER A 108 8.57 8.54 -14.97
C SER A 108 8.04 7.13 -14.73
N GLU A 109 8.86 6.22 -14.19
CA GLU A 109 8.46 4.84 -13.88
C GLU A 109 7.35 4.74 -12.83
N ARG A 110 7.21 5.77 -11.98
CA ARG A 110 6.15 5.88 -10.96
C ARG A 110 4.94 6.60 -11.53
N LEU A 111 5.17 7.71 -12.22
CA LEU A 111 4.13 8.52 -12.83
C LEU A 111 3.32 7.73 -13.86
N ALA A 112 3.96 6.85 -14.64
CA ALA A 112 3.28 5.98 -15.61
C ALA A 112 2.12 5.17 -15.01
N LYS A 113 2.28 4.70 -13.77
CA LYS A 113 1.25 3.90 -13.07
C LYS A 113 0.15 4.80 -12.51
N TYR A 114 0.50 5.97 -11.99
CA TYR A 114 -0.46 6.98 -11.54
C TYR A 114 -1.34 7.50 -12.68
N THR A 115 -0.74 7.80 -13.84
CA THR A 115 -1.48 8.28 -15.01
C THR A 115 -2.42 7.21 -15.53
N THR A 116 -1.94 5.96 -15.72
CA THR A 116 -2.80 4.84 -16.13
C THR A 116 -3.95 4.63 -15.15
N ALA A 117 -3.68 4.55 -13.85
CA ALA A 117 -4.72 4.41 -12.85
C ALA A 117 -5.79 5.52 -13.00
N LYS A 118 -5.37 6.78 -13.13
CA LYS A 118 -6.30 7.91 -13.35
C LYS A 118 -7.16 7.74 -14.60
N TRP A 119 -6.57 7.33 -15.73
CA TRP A 119 -7.30 7.09 -16.98
C TRP A 119 -8.34 5.99 -16.84
N VAL A 120 -7.93 4.86 -16.26
CA VAL A 120 -8.80 3.68 -16.06
C VAL A 120 -9.94 4.03 -15.11
N TYR A 121 -9.66 4.64 -13.96
CA TYR A 121 -10.68 5.09 -13.01
C TYR A 121 -11.65 6.09 -13.66
N SER A 122 -11.15 7.08 -14.41
CA SER A 122 -11.99 8.04 -15.13
C SER A 122 -12.92 7.36 -16.15
N GLY A 123 -12.44 6.33 -16.85
CA GLY A 123 -13.24 5.54 -17.78
C GLY A 123 -14.33 4.71 -17.09
N ILE A 124 -13.98 4.03 -16.00
CA ILE A 124 -14.91 3.19 -15.24
C ILE A 124 -15.98 4.02 -14.53
N CYS A 125 -15.62 5.18 -14.00
CA CYS A 125 -16.53 6.12 -13.35
C CYS A 125 -17.66 6.63 -14.24
N LYS A 126 -17.49 6.57 -15.57
CA LYS A 126 -18.54 6.95 -16.53
C LYS A 126 -19.54 5.81 -16.80
N LYS A 127 -19.32 4.60 -16.27
CA LYS A 127 -20.22 3.46 -16.50
C LYS A 127 -21.40 3.48 -15.51
N PRO A 128 -22.63 3.20 -15.98
CA PRO A 128 -23.85 3.30 -15.16
C PRO A 128 -23.90 2.31 -13.98
N ASN A 129 -23.09 1.25 -14.00
CA ASN A 129 -23.07 0.20 -12.98
C ASN A 129 -21.85 0.28 -12.03
N PHE A 130 -21.04 1.34 -12.09
CA PHE A 130 -19.94 1.49 -11.14
C PHE A 130 -20.47 1.87 -9.76
N ARG A 131 -20.21 1.00 -8.77
CA ARG A 131 -20.62 1.19 -7.37
C ARG A 131 -19.48 1.64 -6.45
N GLY A 132 -18.29 1.89 -7.00
CA GLY A 132 -17.14 2.37 -6.25
C GLY A 132 -17.14 3.88 -6.05
N VAL A 133 -16.32 4.37 -5.14
CA VAL A 133 -16.12 5.81 -4.95
C VAL A 133 -15.22 6.33 -6.06
N CYS A 134 -15.79 7.11 -6.97
CA CYS A 134 -15.03 7.92 -7.91
C CYS A 134 -14.40 9.07 -7.13
N ILE A 135 -13.11 8.99 -6.87
CA ILE A 135 -12.34 10.15 -6.39
C ILE A 135 -12.30 11.12 -7.56
N GLN A 136 -13.29 12.02 -7.64
CA GLN A 136 -13.25 13.12 -8.58
C GLN A 136 -12.02 13.95 -8.20
N THR A 137 -11.04 14.03 -9.08
CA THR A 137 -10.03 15.07 -8.97
C THR A 137 -10.77 16.41 -8.98
N PRO A 138 -10.57 17.31 -8.00
CA PRO A 138 -11.07 18.66 -8.12
C PRO A 138 -10.57 19.21 -9.47
N GLN A 139 -11.49 19.78 -10.23
CA GLN A 139 -11.18 20.41 -11.51
C GLN A 139 -10.21 21.58 -11.32
#